data_AF-A0A662NZM1-F1
#
_entry.id   AF-A0A662NZM1-F1
#
_cell.length_a   1.000
_cell.length_b   1.000
_cell.length_c   1.000
_cell.angle_alpha   90.00
_cell.angle_beta   90.00
_cell.angle_gamma   90.00
#
_symmetry.space_group_name_H-M   'P 1'
#
loop_
_entity.id
_entity.type
_entity.pdbx_description
1 polymer ?
#
loop_
_entity_poly.entity_id
_entity_poly.type
_entity_poly.pdbx_seq_one_letter_code
_entity_poly.pdbx_strand_id
1 'polypeptide(L)'
;MNKKLLTTILCGIILISVLGAFLLKREAHEVIPKELKQEYLKFKEEYLEKKNQGYDLREATWWIKEARKEYIEGNYERAKEYLKKAFLALEKAEKIDFSLPETPERGWKITEKPNTFIDKIPTVKDWVPIGITYNLEEDNLLRYIPGYPWQQSCFIFVAIGKSKEGDTLFYQGRLPFEGGFAPRININGKYLRNVPVFKGGMYYYEDGIEGYPHPTVLVHGTRGYKEILSYDEENQIWYHAILPPDENGLKIKVKAKALGTPFWMGPQEGPYIVHGAYSGTKDIDVWGGFWVVGRFEGEVKLPQQKEEKEFSGYFLFDRATHIAYYAQQEYQGEYCREVACPARGGVVEFSCLAIFHENFTITLCDSNNPTPVDFPKFQHQGRINYIFDESYPFNDFTLRSFGEKLQPSSFELKGNFEEGSVNLKGKVIEYWPPRGWGRVEGTWWDPEGKRTWGRAFISWEGEIEFKGKLIKVK
;
A
#
# COMPACT_ATOMS: atom_id res chain seq x y z
N MET A 1 19.27 -81.98 12.50
CA MET A 1 19.23 -80.63 13.09
C MET A 1 17.76 -80.23 13.30
N ASN A 2 17.36 -79.89 14.52
CA ASN A 2 15.94 -79.74 14.91
C ASN A 2 15.32 -78.52 14.20
N LYS A 3 14.25 -78.70 13.40
CA LYS A 3 13.60 -77.63 12.62
C LYS A 3 13.19 -76.44 13.49
N LYS A 4 12.78 -76.68 14.75
CA LYS A 4 12.46 -75.61 15.71
C LYS A 4 13.68 -74.75 16.06
N LEU A 5 14.86 -75.35 16.18
CA LEU A 5 16.10 -74.64 16.51
C LEU A 5 16.54 -73.74 15.34
N LEU A 6 16.37 -74.20 14.10
CA LEU A 6 16.69 -73.43 12.89
C LEU A 6 15.80 -72.19 12.75
N THR A 7 14.50 -72.32 13.01
CA THR A 7 13.54 -71.21 12.94
C THR A 7 13.81 -70.16 14.01
N THR A 8 14.17 -70.56 15.23
CA THR A 8 14.51 -69.63 16.32
C THR A 8 15.78 -68.83 16.01
N ILE A 9 16.80 -69.47 15.43
CA ILE A 9 18.04 -68.80 15.00
C ILE A 9 17.75 -67.81 13.87
N LEU A 10 16.94 -68.19 12.88
CA LEU A 10 16.59 -67.31 11.76
C LEU A 10 15.80 -66.07 12.21
N CYS A 11 14.82 -66.25 13.11
CA CYS A 11 14.05 -65.14 13.68
C CYS A 11 14.93 -64.19 14.52
N GLY A 12 15.91 -64.73 15.27
CA GLY A 12 16.87 -63.93 16.04
C GLY A 12 17.76 -63.05 15.15
N ILE A 13 18.25 -63.58 14.03
CA ILE A 13 19.09 -62.84 13.08
C ILE A 13 18.29 -61.71 12.41
N ILE A 14 17.04 -61.96 12.03
CA ILE A 14 16.16 -60.93 11.44
C ILE A 14 15.88 -59.81 12.46
N LEU A 15 15.57 -60.17 13.72
CA LEU A 15 15.35 -59.19 14.79
C LEU A 15 16.58 -58.33 15.06
N ILE A 16 17.78 -58.93 15.10
CA ILE A 16 19.05 -58.20 15.28
C ILE A 16 19.35 -57.30 14.07
N SER A 17 19.03 -57.74 12.86
CA SER A 17 19.21 -56.94 11.63
C SER A 17 18.27 -55.74 11.58
N VAL A 18 17.00 -55.92 12.00
CA VAL A 18 16.02 -54.83 12.11
C VAL A 18 16.37 -53.88 13.25
N LEU A 19 16.82 -54.39 14.41
CA LEU A 19 17.29 -53.56 15.51
C LEU A 19 18.57 -52.78 15.12
N GLY A 20 19.49 -53.43 14.41
CA GLY A 20 20.72 -52.82 13.89
C GLY A 20 20.42 -51.75 12.85
N ALA A 21 19.52 -51.99 11.91
CA ALA A 21 19.05 -50.98 10.96
C ALA A 21 18.31 -49.84 11.65
N PHE A 22 17.53 -50.11 12.70
CA PHE A 22 16.84 -49.09 13.49
C PHE A 22 17.80 -48.25 14.34
N LEU A 23 18.81 -48.88 14.97
CA LEU A 23 19.87 -48.22 15.72
C LEU A 23 20.79 -47.41 14.80
N LEU A 24 21.20 -47.96 13.65
CA LEU A 24 21.97 -47.22 12.64
C LEU A 24 21.17 -46.06 12.04
N LYS A 25 19.87 -46.25 11.78
CA LYS A 25 19.00 -45.18 11.30
C LYS A 25 18.82 -44.09 12.34
N ARG A 26 18.71 -44.46 13.63
CA ARG A 26 18.60 -43.52 14.76
C ARG A 26 19.92 -42.80 15.05
N GLU A 27 21.04 -43.51 15.00
CA GLU A 27 22.39 -42.95 15.19
C GLU A 27 22.75 -42.02 14.02
N ALA A 28 22.46 -42.41 12.77
CA ALA A 28 22.55 -41.52 11.61
C ALA A 28 21.63 -40.29 11.77
N HIS A 29 20.41 -40.48 12.26
CA HIS A 29 19.49 -39.37 12.59
C HIS A 29 19.91 -38.53 13.79
N GLU A 30 20.83 -38.97 14.65
CA GLU A 30 21.35 -38.16 15.77
C GLU A 30 22.67 -37.46 15.39
N VAL A 31 23.44 -38.05 14.47
CA VAL A 31 24.66 -37.47 13.89
C VAL A 31 24.30 -36.30 12.94
N ILE A 32 23.33 -36.50 12.05
CA ILE A 32 22.90 -35.46 11.08
C ILE A 32 22.48 -34.14 11.78
N PRO A 33 21.63 -34.14 12.83
CA PRO A 33 21.28 -32.92 13.56
C PRO A 33 22.44 -32.27 14.31
N LYS A 34 23.40 -33.06 14.83
CA LYS A 34 24.59 -32.51 15.50
C LYS A 34 25.51 -31.79 14.53
N GLU A 35 25.81 -32.40 13.38
CA GLU A 35 26.60 -31.78 12.31
C GLU A 35 25.90 -30.54 11.77
N LEU A 36 24.62 -30.65 11.46
CA LEU A 36 23.84 -29.55 10.91
C LEU A 36 23.76 -28.36 11.89
N LYS A 37 23.65 -28.64 13.19
CA LYS A 37 23.72 -27.60 14.23
C LYS A 37 25.06 -26.86 14.24
N GLN A 38 26.18 -27.55 13.99
CA GLN A 38 27.49 -26.90 13.86
C GLN A 38 27.57 -26.05 12.59
N GLU A 39 27.05 -26.53 11.46
CA GLU A 39 26.97 -25.75 10.22
C GLU A 39 26.13 -24.46 10.41
N TYR A 40 25.04 -24.51 11.16
CA TYR A 40 24.25 -23.32 11.51
C TYR A 40 25.03 -22.30 12.35
N LEU A 41 25.89 -22.76 13.26
CA LEU A 41 26.73 -21.87 14.07
C LEU A 41 27.79 -21.19 13.20
N LYS A 42 28.44 -21.97 12.32
CA LYS A 42 29.40 -21.43 11.35
C LYS A 42 28.74 -20.38 10.44
N PHE A 43 27.56 -20.68 9.90
CA PHE A 43 26.81 -19.71 9.09
C PHE A 43 26.53 -18.43 9.87
N LYS A 44 26.13 -18.55 11.14
CA LYS A 44 25.83 -17.39 11.98
C LYS A 44 27.06 -16.50 12.17
N GLU A 45 28.24 -17.07 12.37
CA GLU A 45 29.49 -16.31 12.52
C GLU A 45 29.84 -15.53 11.25
N GLU A 46 29.91 -16.20 10.10
CA GLU A 46 30.20 -15.57 8.81
C GLU A 46 29.14 -14.53 8.42
N TYR A 47 27.87 -14.82 8.71
CA TYR A 47 26.76 -13.91 8.49
C TYR A 47 26.92 -12.63 9.31
N LEU A 48 27.26 -12.73 10.60
CA LEU A 48 27.46 -11.57 11.46
C LEU A 48 28.68 -10.75 11.03
N GLU A 49 29.76 -11.40 10.58
CA GLU A 49 30.93 -10.71 10.05
C GLU A 49 30.58 -9.88 8.81
N LYS A 50 30.01 -10.50 7.78
CA LYS A 50 29.61 -9.78 6.56
C LYS A 50 28.55 -8.71 6.84
N LYS A 51 27.63 -8.96 7.78
CA LYS A 51 26.64 -7.97 8.20
C LYS A 51 27.31 -6.72 8.76
N ASN A 52 28.27 -6.89 9.66
CA ASN A 52 29.02 -5.78 10.27
C ASN A 52 29.88 -5.02 9.25
N GLN A 53 30.24 -5.68 8.14
CA GLN A 53 30.96 -5.07 7.03
C GLN A 53 30.06 -4.39 5.98
N GLY A 54 28.72 -4.39 6.17
CA GLY A 54 27.76 -3.71 5.31
C GLY A 54 27.40 -4.46 4.02
N TYR A 55 27.45 -5.79 4.03
CA TYR A 55 27.05 -6.61 2.89
C TYR A 55 25.52 -6.76 2.77
N ASP A 56 25.03 -6.91 1.55
CA ASP A 56 23.65 -7.29 1.26
C ASP A 56 23.47 -8.78 1.53
N LEU A 57 22.77 -9.09 2.62
CA LEU A 57 22.59 -10.46 3.07
C LEU A 57 21.16 -11.00 2.84
N ARG A 58 20.31 -10.28 2.11
CA ARG A 58 18.87 -10.61 2.01
C ARG A 58 18.60 -12.02 1.50
N GLU A 59 19.31 -12.45 0.45
CA GLU A 59 19.18 -13.80 -0.09
C GLU A 59 19.64 -14.85 0.93
N ALA A 60 20.79 -14.63 1.58
CA ALA A 60 21.29 -15.50 2.64
C ALA A 60 20.30 -15.59 3.83
N THR A 61 19.67 -14.46 4.20
CA THR A 61 18.63 -14.39 5.23
C THR A 61 17.37 -15.17 4.84
N TRP A 62 16.99 -15.17 3.56
CA TRP A 62 15.83 -15.94 3.10
C TRP A 62 16.11 -17.44 3.16
N TRP A 63 17.22 -17.90 2.59
CA TRP A 63 17.60 -19.31 2.59
C TRP A 63 17.79 -19.86 4.01
N ILE A 64 18.37 -19.09 4.94
CA ILE A 64 18.53 -19.55 6.32
C ILE A 64 17.19 -19.67 7.07
N LYS A 65 16.18 -18.85 6.74
CA LYS A 65 14.83 -18.97 7.30
C LYS A 65 14.16 -20.26 6.81
N GLU A 66 14.22 -20.53 5.52
CA GLU A 66 13.70 -21.78 4.95
C GLU A 66 14.43 -23.00 5.51
N ALA A 67 15.75 -22.94 5.64
CA ALA A 67 16.55 -24.01 6.25
C ALA A 67 16.09 -24.32 7.68
N ARG A 68 15.89 -23.27 8.51
CA ARG A 68 15.42 -23.41 9.89
C ARG A 68 14.01 -23.99 9.97
N LYS A 69 13.11 -23.59 9.07
CA LYS A 69 11.75 -24.11 9.00
C LYS A 69 11.78 -25.63 8.77
N GLU A 70 12.51 -26.08 7.75
CA GLU A 70 12.66 -27.51 7.44
C GLU A 70 13.33 -28.27 8.59
N TYR A 71 14.30 -27.67 9.27
CA TYR A 71 14.94 -28.26 10.45
C TYR A 71 13.93 -28.49 11.58
N ILE A 72 13.04 -27.52 11.86
CA ILE A 72 12.00 -27.62 12.89
C ILE A 72 10.94 -28.68 12.52
N GLU A 73 10.63 -28.80 11.23
CA GLU A 73 9.71 -29.81 10.70
C GLU A 73 10.31 -31.23 10.64
N GLY A 74 11.61 -31.38 10.96
CA GLY A 74 12.32 -32.66 10.96
C GLY A 74 12.85 -33.09 9.59
N ASN A 75 12.77 -32.23 8.57
CA ASN A 75 13.22 -32.47 7.20
C ASN A 75 14.71 -32.11 7.05
N TYR A 76 15.59 -32.83 7.75
CA TYR A 76 17.01 -32.45 7.88
C TYR A 76 17.80 -32.39 6.56
N GLU A 77 17.51 -33.27 5.60
CA GLU A 77 18.16 -33.23 4.29
C GLU A 77 17.85 -31.93 3.54
N ARG A 78 16.58 -31.51 3.58
CA ARG A 78 16.13 -30.28 2.94
C ARG A 78 16.64 -29.04 3.68
N ALA A 79 16.70 -29.10 5.01
CA ALA A 79 17.35 -28.08 5.83
C ALA A 79 18.83 -27.91 5.45
N LYS A 80 19.57 -29.02 5.23
CA LYS A 80 20.96 -29.00 4.78
C LYS A 80 21.11 -28.43 3.38
N GLU A 81 20.21 -28.77 2.45
CA GLU A 81 20.18 -28.19 1.10
C GLU A 81 20.01 -26.66 1.16
N TYR A 82 19.03 -26.18 1.91
CA TYR A 82 18.78 -24.73 2.04
C TYR A 82 19.90 -24.02 2.79
N LEU A 83 20.52 -24.65 3.78
CA LEU A 83 21.69 -24.09 4.46
C LEU A 83 22.87 -23.91 3.49
N LYS A 84 23.12 -24.87 2.60
CA LYS A 84 24.14 -24.71 1.54
C LYS A 84 23.84 -23.54 0.60
N LYS A 85 22.56 -23.36 0.22
CA LYS A 85 22.14 -22.19 -0.57
C LYS A 85 22.35 -20.89 0.20
N ALA A 86 22.12 -20.89 1.52
CA ALA A 86 22.41 -19.74 2.37
C ALA A 86 23.90 -19.39 2.37
N PHE A 87 24.79 -20.37 2.53
CA PHE A 87 26.25 -20.15 2.43
C PHE A 87 26.67 -19.63 1.05
N LEU A 88 26.13 -20.20 -0.03
CA LEU A 88 26.43 -19.73 -1.39
C LEU A 88 25.99 -18.28 -1.60
N ALA A 89 24.80 -17.92 -1.12
CA ALA A 89 24.31 -16.56 -1.15
C ALA A 89 25.17 -15.62 -0.30
N LEU A 90 25.65 -16.09 0.86
CA LEU A 90 26.54 -15.34 1.73
C LEU A 90 27.91 -15.10 1.08
N GLU A 91 28.46 -16.10 0.39
CA GLU A 91 29.72 -15.99 -0.36
C GLU A 91 29.62 -14.94 -1.45
N LYS A 92 28.55 -15.02 -2.26
CA LYS A 92 28.25 -14.10 -3.38
C LYS A 92 27.78 -12.72 -2.95
N ALA A 93 27.45 -12.52 -1.67
CA ALA A 93 26.98 -11.24 -1.18
C ALA A 93 28.00 -10.14 -1.49
N GLU A 94 27.49 -9.01 -1.97
CA GLU A 94 28.26 -7.80 -2.27
C GLU A 94 28.00 -6.74 -1.20
N LYS A 95 28.90 -5.75 -1.10
CA LYS A 95 28.67 -4.59 -0.23
C LYS A 95 27.51 -3.77 -0.78
N ILE A 96 26.67 -3.26 0.12
CA ILE A 96 25.57 -2.39 -0.30
C ILE A 96 26.17 -1.11 -0.87
N ASP A 97 25.82 -0.83 -2.12
CA ASP A 97 26.17 0.40 -2.80
C ASP A 97 25.13 1.50 -2.51
N PHE A 98 25.56 2.58 -1.86
CA PHE A 98 24.74 3.74 -1.53
C PHE A 98 24.91 4.92 -2.49
N SER A 99 25.58 4.72 -3.64
CA SER A 99 25.58 5.71 -4.70
C SER A 99 24.18 5.90 -5.29
N LEU A 100 23.91 7.13 -5.74
CA LEU A 100 22.69 7.50 -6.43
C LEU A 100 22.60 6.73 -7.76
N PRO A 101 21.48 6.05 -8.07
CA PRO A 101 21.33 5.40 -9.36
C PRO A 101 21.29 6.41 -10.52
N GLU A 102 21.62 5.94 -11.72
CA GLU A 102 21.57 6.79 -12.92
C GLU A 102 20.15 7.30 -13.17
N THR A 103 20.03 8.59 -13.45
CA THR A 103 18.74 9.21 -13.75
C THR A 103 18.21 8.70 -15.10
N PRO A 104 16.95 8.26 -15.20
CA PRO A 104 16.38 7.80 -16.46
C PRO A 104 16.42 8.87 -17.55
N GLU A 105 16.92 8.54 -18.74
CA GLU A 105 16.97 9.48 -19.88
C GLU A 105 15.59 9.73 -20.51
N ARG A 106 14.66 8.79 -20.34
CA ARG A 106 13.31 8.79 -20.92
C ARG A 106 12.28 8.34 -19.87
N GLY A 107 11.02 8.69 -20.10
CA GLY A 107 9.90 8.39 -19.20
C GLY A 107 9.45 9.62 -18.40
N TRP A 108 8.93 9.39 -17.21
CA TRP A 108 8.37 10.43 -16.36
C TRP A 108 9.47 11.19 -15.66
N LYS A 109 9.42 12.53 -15.77
CA LYS A 109 10.27 13.43 -15.00
C LYS A 109 9.70 13.61 -13.59
N ILE A 110 10.58 13.91 -12.65
CA ILE A 110 10.20 14.30 -11.30
C ILE A 110 10.36 15.82 -11.10
N THR A 111 9.70 16.35 -10.08
CA THR A 111 9.83 17.75 -9.64
C THR A 111 10.04 17.81 -8.13
N GLU A 112 10.91 18.74 -7.72
CA GLU A 112 11.07 19.14 -6.32
C GLU A 112 10.23 20.38 -5.96
N LYS A 113 9.64 21.02 -6.98
CA LYS A 113 8.69 22.12 -6.79
C LYS A 113 7.29 21.56 -6.51
N PRO A 114 6.56 22.12 -5.53
CA PRO A 114 5.19 21.71 -5.24
C PRO A 114 4.28 21.83 -6.47
N ASN A 115 3.51 20.78 -6.75
CA ASN A 115 2.47 20.80 -7.77
C ASN A 115 1.15 21.41 -7.25
N THR A 116 1.12 21.83 -5.99
CA THR A 116 -0.03 22.51 -5.38
C THR A 116 -0.35 23.86 -6.02
N PHE A 117 0.51 24.42 -6.88
CA PHE A 117 0.17 25.62 -7.68
C PHE A 117 -0.72 25.32 -8.89
N ILE A 118 -0.93 24.06 -9.25
CA ILE A 118 -1.89 23.67 -10.28
C ILE A 118 -3.28 23.79 -9.67
N ASP A 119 -4.15 24.57 -10.33
CA ASP A 119 -5.52 24.86 -9.89
C ASP A 119 -6.60 24.32 -10.84
N LYS A 120 -6.20 23.71 -11.95
CA LYS A 120 -7.14 23.15 -12.92
C LYS A 120 -8.04 22.09 -12.27
N ILE A 121 -9.30 22.07 -12.68
CA ILE A 121 -10.23 20.98 -12.38
C ILE A 121 -9.79 19.76 -13.20
N PRO A 122 -9.75 18.55 -12.63
CA PRO A 122 -9.30 17.38 -13.36
C PRO A 122 -10.35 17.00 -14.39
N THR A 123 -9.91 16.70 -15.61
CA THR A 123 -10.79 16.23 -16.68
C THR A 123 -10.92 14.71 -16.65
N VAL A 124 -11.82 14.16 -17.46
CA VAL A 124 -11.92 12.72 -17.72
C VAL A 124 -10.58 12.15 -18.21
N LYS A 125 -9.81 12.94 -18.98
CA LYS A 125 -8.45 12.55 -19.43
C LYS A 125 -7.44 12.51 -18.29
N ASP A 126 -7.58 13.38 -17.29
CA ASP A 126 -6.74 13.31 -16.09
C ASP A 126 -7.12 12.12 -15.20
N TRP A 127 -8.40 11.75 -15.19
CA TRP A 127 -8.93 10.62 -14.42
C TRP A 127 -8.56 9.27 -15.03
N VAL A 128 -8.85 9.07 -16.33
CA VAL A 128 -8.54 7.86 -17.11
C VAL A 128 -7.63 8.24 -18.30
N PRO A 129 -6.32 8.39 -18.08
CA PRO A 129 -5.37 8.86 -19.10
C PRO A 129 -4.99 7.80 -20.14
N ILE A 130 -5.90 7.55 -21.08
CA ILE A 130 -5.66 6.69 -22.25
C ILE A 130 -4.56 7.30 -23.13
N GLY A 131 -3.61 6.48 -23.59
CA GLY A 131 -2.47 6.89 -24.41
C GLY A 131 -1.29 7.47 -23.62
N ILE A 132 -1.44 7.67 -22.30
CA ILE A 132 -0.38 8.14 -21.40
C ILE A 132 -0.02 7.05 -20.38
N THR A 133 -1.03 6.56 -19.65
CA THR A 133 -0.86 5.49 -18.65
C THR A 133 -1.50 4.20 -19.12
N TYR A 134 -2.63 4.29 -19.84
CA TYR A 134 -3.44 3.14 -20.22
C TYR A 134 -3.60 2.97 -21.72
N ASN A 135 -3.65 1.71 -22.17
CA ASN A 135 -4.30 1.32 -23.40
C ASN A 135 -5.72 0.83 -23.08
N LEU A 136 -6.67 1.15 -23.95
CA LEU A 136 -8.02 0.62 -23.91
C LEU A 136 -8.14 -0.49 -24.96
N GLU A 137 -8.49 -1.70 -24.53
CA GLU A 137 -8.73 -2.84 -25.41
C GLU A 137 -10.15 -2.79 -26.04
N GLU A 138 -10.39 -3.58 -27.08
CA GLU A 138 -11.67 -3.63 -27.80
C GLU A 138 -12.86 -4.03 -26.90
N ASP A 139 -12.61 -4.77 -25.82
CA ASP A 139 -13.62 -5.20 -24.84
C ASP A 139 -13.81 -4.20 -23.69
N ASN A 140 -13.25 -2.99 -23.81
CA ASN A 140 -13.20 -1.91 -22.81
C ASN A 140 -12.26 -2.16 -21.63
N LEU A 141 -11.44 -3.21 -21.65
CA LEU A 141 -10.47 -3.45 -20.58
C LEU A 141 -9.34 -2.43 -20.64
N LEU A 142 -9.00 -1.84 -19.49
CA LEU A 142 -7.83 -0.99 -19.33
C LEU A 142 -6.60 -1.86 -19.00
N ARG A 143 -5.52 -1.61 -19.72
CA ARG A 143 -4.18 -2.14 -19.41
C ARG A 143 -3.18 -1.01 -19.30
N TYR A 144 -2.14 -1.19 -18.50
CA TYR A 144 -1.01 -0.28 -18.54
C TYR A 144 -0.36 -0.27 -19.93
N ILE A 145 0.14 0.90 -20.34
CA ILE A 145 1.04 0.97 -21.48
C ILE A 145 2.32 0.18 -21.14
N PRO A 146 2.77 -0.75 -22.00
CA PRO A 146 3.94 -1.56 -21.74
C PRO A 146 5.24 -0.74 -21.74
N GLY A 147 6.32 -1.33 -21.23
CA GLY A 147 7.66 -0.72 -21.28
C GLY A 147 7.98 0.26 -20.15
N TYR A 148 7.14 0.34 -19.12
CA TYR A 148 7.36 1.18 -17.95
C TYR A 148 7.14 0.41 -16.66
N PRO A 149 7.85 0.76 -15.58
CA PRO A 149 7.79 0.06 -14.31
C PRO A 149 6.60 0.58 -13.47
N TRP A 150 5.39 0.46 -14.00
CA TRP A 150 4.15 0.77 -13.28
C TRP A 150 4.06 -0.07 -12.01
N GLN A 151 3.70 0.56 -10.89
CA GLN A 151 3.63 -0.14 -9.60
C GLN A 151 2.19 -0.23 -9.10
N GLN A 152 1.43 0.85 -9.24
CA GLN A 152 0.07 0.91 -8.74
C GLN A 152 -0.72 2.01 -9.45
N SER A 153 -2.01 1.74 -9.60
CA SER A 153 -3.01 2.71 -9.96
C SER A 153 -4.06 2.77 -8.85
N CYS A 154 -4.19 3.95 -8.26
CA CYS A 154 -5.13 4.25 -7.21
C CYS A 154 -6.40 4.84 -7.81
N PHE A 155 -7.53 4.20 -7.53
CA PHE A 155 -8.89 4.72 -7.70
C PHE A 155 -9.59 4.54 -6.37
N ILE A 156 -9.16 5.31 -5.35
CA ILE A 156 -9.56 5.11 -3.96
C ILE A 156 -10.59 6.16 -3.58
N PHE A 157 -11.75 5.71 -3.10
CA PHE A 157 -12.81 6.60 -2.64
C PHE A 157 -12.94 6.48 -1.11
N VAL A 158 -12.74 7.57 -0.40
CA VAL A 158 -12.86 7.64 1.06
C VAL A 158 -14.03 8.56 1.41
N ALA A 159 -14.87 8.15 2.38
CA ALA A 159 -15.93 9.00 2.89
C ALA A 159 -16.08 8.89 4.41
N ILE A 160 -16.34 10.03 5.05
CA ILE A 160 -16.68 10.13 6.48
C ILE A 160 -17.96 10.94 6.65
N GLY A 161 -18.93 10.40 7.37
CA GLY A 161 -20.24 11.06 7.47
C GLY A 161 -21.10 10.59 8.62
N LYS A 162 -22.30 11.15 8.69
CA LYS A 162 -23.33 10.79 9.67
C LYS A 162 -24.70 10.62 9.02
N SER A 163 -25.54 9.76 9.60
CA SER A 163 -26.96 9.69 9.27
C SER A 163 -27.76 10.76 10.02
N LYS A 164 -29.05 10.89 9.69
CA LYS A 164 -29.99 11.79 10.39
C LYS A 164 -30.14 11.43 11.88
N GLU A 165 -30.04 10.15 12.22
CA GLU A 165 -30.11 9.62 13.59
C GLU A 165 -28.79 9.75 14.36
N GLY A 166 -27.73 10.25 13.70
CA GLY A 166 -26.42 10.47 14.31
C GLY A 166 -25.44 9.30 14.21
N ASP A 167 -25.79 8.23 13.48
CA ASP A 167 -24.89 7.10 13.26
C ASP A 167 -23.71 7.52 12.38
N THR A 168 -22.51 7.07 12.74
CA THR A 168 -21.27 7.43 12.06
C THR A 168 -20.92 6.43 10.96
N LEU A 169 -20.36 6.93 9.86
CA LEU A 169 -19.83 6.13 8.75
C LEU A 169 -18.38 6.51 8.49
N PHE A 170 -17.51 5.50 8.41
CA PHE A 170 -16.28 5.56 7.64
C PHE A 170 -16.32 4.54 6.51
N TYR A 171 -16.01 5.01 5.32
CA TYR A 171 -16.01 4.23 4.10
C TYR A 171 -14.68 4.37 3.36
N GLN A 172 -14.16 3.26 2.86
CA GLN A 172 -13.10 3.23 1.86
C GLN A 172 -13.43 2.18 0.79
N GLY A 173 -13.81 2.66 -0.39
CA GLY A 173 -13.84 1.91 -1.65
C GLY A 173 -12.50 2.00 -2.36
N ARG A 174 -12.25 1.07 -3.27
CA ARG A 174 -11.12 1.11 -4.20
C ARG A 174 -11.41 0.18 -5.34
N LEU A 175 -11.43 0.71 -6.56
CA LEU A 175 -11.40 -0.10 -7.76
C LEU A 175 -9.95 -0.59 -7.93
N PRO A 176 -9.66 -1.90 -7.78
CA PRO A 176 -8.31 -2.40 -7.95
C PRO A 176 -7.98 -2.47 -9.44
N PHE A 177 -6.86 -1.88 -9.86
CA PHE A 177 -6.35 -2.07 -11.22
C PHE A 177 -5.80 -3.50 -11.38
N GLU A 178 -4.95 -3.87 -10.42
CA GLU A 178 -4.38 -5.19 -10.23
C GLU A 178 -4.62 -5.68 -8.80
N GLY A 179 -4.51 -6.99 -8.59
CA GLY A 179 -4.70 -7.61 -7.28
C GLY A 179 -6.17 -7.69 -6.86
N GLY A 180 -6.44 -7.55 -5.57
CA GLY A 180 -7.80 -7.57 -5.04
C GLY A 180 -7.99 -6.68 -3.82
N PHE A 181 -9.20 -6.19 -3.64
CA PHE A 181 -9.56 -5.28 -2.55
C PHE A 181 -10.93 -5.62 -1.98
N ALA A 182 -11.03 -5.51 -0.65
CA ALA A 182 -12.28 -5.60 0.08
C ALA A 182 -12.59 -4.21 0.66
N PRO A 183 -13.73 -3.59 0.31
CA PRO A 183 -14.11 -2.29 0.83
C PRO A 183 -14.15 -2.27 2.35
N ARG A 184 -13.76 -1.14 2.93
CA ARG A 184 -13.77 -0.96 4.38
C ARG A 184 -14.97 -0.12 4.73
N ILE A 185 -15.85 -0.67 5.55
CA ILE A 185 -17.10 -0.03 5.93
C ILE A 185 -17.19 -0.15 7.45
N ASN A 186 -17.08 0.97 8.15
CA ASN A 186 -17.26 1.07 9.59
C ASN A 186 -18.52 1.89 9.85
N ILE A 187 -19.46 1.29 10.58
CA ILE A 187 -20.66 1.98 11.07
C ILE A 187 -20.61 1.94 12.60
N ASN A 188 -20.65 3.11 13.24
CA ASN A 188 -20.60 3.24 14.71
C ASN A 188 -19.42 2.52 15.38
N GLY A 189 -18.21 2.66 14.81
CA GLY A 189 -17.00 2.03 15.34
C GLY A 189 -16.91 0.53 15.07
N LYS A 190 -17.82 -0.05 14.29
CA LYS A 190 -17.83 -1.48 13.95
C LYS A 190 -17.62 -1.70 12.46
N TYR A 191 -16.51 -2.34 12.10
CA TYR A 191 -16.27 -2.76 10.73
C TYR A 191 -17.17 -3.92 10.34
N LEU A 192 -17.84 -3.79 9.19
CA LEU A 192 -18.55 -4.87 8.56
C LEU A 192 -17.60 -6.02 8.22
N ARG A 193 -18.07 -7.24 8.45
CA ARG A 193 -17.40 -8.48 8.03
C ARG A 193 -18.14 -9.03 6.80
N ASN A 194 -17.45 -9.86 6.01
CA ASN A 194 -18.01 -10.52 4.83
C ASN A 194 -18.48 -9.56 3.72
N VAL A 195 -17.73 -8.49 3.50
CA VAL A 195 -17.89 -7.59 2.34
C VAL A 195 -17.39 -8.29 1.05
N PRO A 196 -17.90 -7.93 -0.14
CA PRO A 196 -17.41 -8.47 -1.41
C PRO A 196 -15.94 -8.13 -1.62
N VAL A 197 -15.23 -9.00 -2.36
CA VAL A 197 -13.86 -8.76 -2.80
C VAL A 197 -13.89 -8.43 -4.29
N PHE A 198 -13.40 -7.26 -4.66
CA PHE A 198 -13.21 -6.84 -6.05
C PHE A 198 -11.82 -7.25 -6.52
N LYS A 199 -11.74 -7.80 -7.73
CA LYS A 199 -10.48 -8.23 -8.33
C LYS A 199 -10.09 -7.27 -9.44
N GLY A 200 -8.80 -7.17 -9.71
CA GLY A 200 -8.23 -6.37 -10.78
C GLY A 200 -8.80 -6.72 -12.15
N GLY A 201 -8.57 -5.83 -13.11
CA GLY A 201 -9.29 -5.78 -14.38
C GLY A 201 -10.37 -4.70 -14.34
N MET A 202 -9.99 -3.49 -14.77
CA MET A 202 -10.88 -2.34 -14.87
C MET A 202 -11.42 -2.20 -16.28
N TYR A 203 -12.73 -2.08 -16.41
CA TYR A 203 -13.40 -1.75 -17.66
C TYR A 203 -13.73 -0.27 -17.67
N TYR A 204 -13.50 0.41 -18.79
CA TYR A 204 -13.79 1.82 -18.95
C TYR A 204 -14.75 2.07 -20.11
N TYR A 205 -15.86 2.72 -19.80
CA TYR A 205 -16.89 3.09 -20.76
C TYR A 205 -16.92 4.61 -20.87
N GLU A 206 -16.48 5.14 -22.01
CA GLU A 206 -16.39 6.58 -22.27
C GLU A 206 -17.77 7.26 -22.20
N ASP A 207 -18.79 6.66 -22.80
CA ASP A 207 -20.18 7.18 -22.77
C ASP A 207 -20.97 6.75 -21.50
N GLY A 208 -20.31 6.04 -20.58
CA GLY A 208 -20.93 5.50 -19.38
C GLY A 208 -21.68 4.19 -19.57
N ILE A 209 -22.49 3.84 -18.57
CA ILE A 209 -23.25 2.59 -18.50
C ILE A 209 -24.67 2.86 -18.03
N GLU A 210 -25.54 1.83 -18.06
CA GLU A 210 -26.90 1.94 -17.54
C GLU A 210 -26.92 2.47 -16.09
N GLY A 211 -27.67 3.56 -15.87
CA GLY A 211 -27.77 4.25 -14.58
C GLY A 211 -26.65 5.26 -14.29
N TYR A 212 -25.59 5.31 -15.11
CA TYR A 212 -24.46 6.23 -14.97
C TYR A 212 -24.06 6.78 -16.36
N PRO A 213 -24.72 7.85 -16.86
CA PRO A 213 -24.58 8.35 -18.23
C PRO A 213 -23.34 9.24 -18.43
N HIS A 214 -22.29 9.01 -17.65
CA HIS A 214 -21.03 9.73 -17.71
C HIS A 214 -19.89 8.73 -17.80
N PRO A 215 -18.67 9.13 -18.22
CA PRO A 215 -17.52 8.25 -18.26
C PRO A 215 -17.40 7.42 -16.98
N THR A 216 -17.26 6.10 -17.14
CA THR A 216 -17.43 5.15 -16.03
C THR A 216 -16.36 4.07 -16.04
N VAL A 217 -15.73 3.86 -14.89
CA VAL A 217 -14.88 2.71 -14.61
C VAL A 217 -15.65 1.68 -13.78
N LEU A 218 -15.53 0.41 -14.15
CA LEU A 218 -16.18 -0.72 -13.52
C LEU A 218 -15.18 -1.84 -13.22
N VAL A 219 -15.32 -2.46 -12.06
CA VAL A 219 -14.62 -3.70 -11.70
C VAL A 219 -15.61 -4.77 -11.24
N HIS A 220 -15.29 -6.02 -11.56
CA HIS A 220 -16.09 -7.16 -11.12
C HIS A 220 -15.61 -7.71 -9.77
N GLY A 221 -16.58 -8.00 -8.91
CA GLY A 221 -16.38 -8.59 -7.60
C GLY A 221 -16.80 -10.05 -7.52
N THR A 222 -16.41 -10.70 -6.43
CA THR A 222 -16.88 -12.04 -6.09
C THR A 222 -18.40 -12.12 -6.09
N ARG A 223 -18.96 -13.24 -6.53
CA ARG A 223 -20.41 -13.51 -6.52
C ARG A 223 -21.23 -12.53 -7.37
N GLY A 224 -20.65 -11.96 -8.43
CA GLY A 224 -21.37 -11.10 -9.38
C GLY A 224 -21.57 -9.65 -8.92
N TYR A 225 -20.92 -9.24 -7.84
CA TYR A 225 -20.89 -7.83 -7.44
C TYR A 225 -20.18 -6.97 -8.48
N LYS A 226 -20.53 -5.69 -8.53
CA LYS A 226 -19.84 -4.67 -9.34
C LYS A 226 -19.49 -3.48 -8.46
N GLU A 227 -18.28 -2.94 -8.61
CA GLU A 227 -17.91 -1.65 -8.03
C GLU A 227 -17.67 -0.66 -9.17
N ILE A 228 -18.26 0.53 -9.04
CA ILE A 228 -18.36 1.52 -10.10
C ILE A 228 -17.83 2.85 -9.58
N LEU A 229 -17.15 3.57 -10.46
CA LEU A 229 -16.86 4.99 -10.32
C LEU A 229 -17.21 5.69 -11.62
N SER A 230 -18.01 6.74 -11.57
CA SER A 230 -18.44 7.53 -12.73
C SER A 230 -18.24 9.01 -12.46
N TYR A 231 -17.85 9.78 -13.48
CA TYR A 231 -17.48 11.19 -13.31
C TYR A 231 -18.23 12.12 -14.27
N ASP A 232 -19.06 12.98 -13.69
CA ASP A 232 -19.66 14.14 -14.35
C ASP A 232 -18.69 15.32 -14.24
N GLU A 233 -17.92 15.54 -15.31
CA GLU A 233 -16.91 16.61 -15.40
C GLU A 233 -17.54 18.00 -15.31
N GLU A 234 -18.67 18.22 -15.97
CA GLU A 234 -19.34 19.53 -16.06
C GLU A 234 -19.79 20.02 -14.69
N ASN A 235 -20.39 19.13 -13.89
CA ASN A 235 -20.89 19.49 -12.56
C ASN A 235 -19.91 19.16 -11.43
N GLN A 236 -18.77 18.56 -11.76
CA GLN A 236 -17.77 18.04 -10.83
C GLN A 236 -18.36 17.07 -9.79
N ILE A 237 -19.20 16.15 -10.28
CA ILE A 237 -19.87 15.15 -9.46
C ILE A 237 -19.24 13.77 -9.71
N TRP A 238 -18.82 13.14 -8.63
CA TRP A 238 -18.29 11.78 -8.60
C TRP A 238 -19.37 10.84 -8.06
N TYR A 239 -19.69 9.83 -8.85
CA TYR A 239 -20.59 8.77 -8.45
C TYR A 239 -19.78 7.53 -8.11
N HIS A 240 -20.04 6.95 -6.95
CA HIS A 240 -19.42 5.70 -6.53
C HIS A 240 -20.47 4.72 -6.08
N ALA A 241 -20.36 3.45 -6.49
CA ALA A 241 -21.33 2.45 -6.09
C ALA A 241 -20.74 1.06 -5.93
N ILE A 242 -21.31 0.30 -5.00
CA ILE A 242 -21.21 -1.15 -4.91
C ILE A 242 -22.59 -1.71 -5.20
N LEU A 243 -22.70 -2.46 -6.29
CA LEU A 243 -23.93 -3.06 -6.75
C LEU A 243 -23.90 -4.58 -6.51
N PRO A 244 -24.86 -5.14 -5.75
CA PRO A 244 -25.00 -6.57 -5.59
C PRO A 244 -25.62 -7.22 -6.84
N PRO A 245 -25.46 -8.55 -7.03
CA PRO A 245 -26.11 -9.29 -8.11
C PRO A 245 -27.65 -9.39 -7.93
N ASP A 246 -28.12 -9.24 -6.69
CA ASP A 246 -29.52 -9.32 -6.29
C ASP A 246 -29.83 -8.31 -5.17
N GLU A 247 -31.11 -8.06 -4.90
CA GLU A 247 -31.54 -7.00 -3.97
C GLU A 247 -31.17 -7.24 -2.49
N ASN A 248 -30.75 -8.45 -2.11
CA ASN A 248 -30.46 -8.81 -0.73
C ASN A 248 -28.98 -8.60 -0.35
N GLY A 249 -28.13 -8.26 -1.31
CA GLY A 249 -26.72 -8.01 -1.09
C GLY A 249 -26.42 -6.64 -0.47
N LEU A 250 -25.13 -6.45 -0.13
CA LEU A 250 -24.61 -5.15 0.29
C LEU A 250 -24.70 -4.17 -0.89
N LYS A 251 -25.37 -3.03 -0.69
CA LYS A 251 -25.45 -1.98 -1.71
C LYS A 251 -24.96 -0.67 -1.12
N ILE A 252 -24.10 0.01 -1.87
CA ILE A 252 -23.64 1.36 -1.55
C ILE A 252 -23.86 2.22 -2.79
N LYS A 253 -24.42 3.40 -2.59
CA LYS A 253 -24.48 4.45 -3.61
C LYS A 253 -24.00 5.75 -3.00
N VAL A 254 -23.16 6.46 -3.71
CA VAL A 254 -22.62 7.75 -3.28
C VAL A 254 -22.69 8.70 -4.45
N LYS A 255 -23.20 9.90 -4.17
CA LYS A 255 -23.09 11.09 -5.02
C LYS A 255 -22.23 12.11 -4.30
N ALA A 256 -21.07 12.41 -4.85
CA ALA A 256 -20.05 13.24 -4.22
C ALA A 256 -19.79 14.48 -5.07
N LYS A 257 -20.01 15.67 -4.52
CA LYS A 257 -19.76 16.95 -5.20
C LYS A 257 -18.43 17.52 -4.74
N ALA A 258 -17.50 17.70 -5.68
CA ALA A 258 -16.22 18.34 -5.42
C ALA A 258 -16.40 19.75 -4.84
N LEU A 259 -15.50 20.14 -3.94
CA LEU A 259 -15.50 21.46 -3.31
C LEU A 259 -14.07 22.03 -3.34
N GLY A 260 -13.96 23.27 -3.83
CA GLY A 260 -12.69 23.98 -3.89
C GLY A 260 -11.72 23.43 -4.94
N THR A 261 -10.43 23.72 -4.77
CA THR A 261 -9.39 23.33 -5.71
C THR A 261 -8.81 21.94 -5.37
N PRO A 262 -8.61 21.05 -6.36
CA PRO A 262 -7.97 19.75 -6.14
C PRO A 262 -6.54 19.86 -5.61
N PHE A 263 -6.07 18.79 -5.01
CA PHE A 263 -4.65 18.63 -4.65
C PHE A 263 -3.94 17.87 -5.77
N TRP A 264 -3.10 18.56 -6.54
CA TRP A 264 -2.35 17.94 -7.62
C TRP A 264 -1.04 17.33 -7.10
N MET A 265 -0.89 16.01 -7.27
CA MET A 265 0.40 15.32 -7.12
C MET A 265 1.26 15.55 -8.35
N GLY A 266 0.64 15.59 -9.53
CA GLY A 266 1.23 15.98 -10.81
C GLY A 266 0.28 15.64 -11.97
N PRO A 267 0.38 16.29 -13.14
CA PRO A 267 -0.33 15.84 -14.33
C PRO A 267 0.02 14.39 -14.68
N GLN A 268 -0.81 13.70 -15.47
CA GLN A 268 -0.52 12.31 -15.85
C GLN A 268 0.72 12.20 -16.76
N GLU A 269 1.09 13.23 -17.53
CA GLU A 269 2.38 13.31 -18.23
C GLU A 269 3.55 13.82 -17.34
N GLY A 270 3.25 14.22 -16.11
CA GLY A 270 4.18 14.77 -15.14
C GLY A 270 4.41 16.28 -15.22
N PRO A 271 5.43 16.79 -14.49
CA PRO A 271 6.38 16.04 -13.67
C PRO A 271 5.74 15.47 -12.38
N TYR A 272 6.25 14.33 -11.91
CA TYR A 272 5.78 13.60 -10.73
C TYR A 272 6.50 14.05 -9.46
N ILE A 273 5.86 13.84 -8.31
CA ILE A 273 6.48 14.06 -7.00
C ILE A 273 7.13 12.78 -6.47
N VAL A 274 8.23 12.90 -5.73
CA VAL A 274 8.83 11.76 -5.01
C VAL A 274 8.05 11.50 -3.74
N HIS A 275 7.32 10.40 -3.71
CA HIS A 275 6.41 10.10 -2.61
C HIS A 275 7.11 9.41 -1.43
N GLY A 276 7.97 8.43 -1.71
CA GLY A 276 8.71 7.73 -0.66
C GLY A 276 9.73 6.74 -1.23
N ALA A 277 10.45 6.05 -0.34
CA ALA A 277 11.46 5.06 -0.74
C ALA A 277 10.90 3.63 -0.69
N TYR A 278 11.30 2.79 -1.64
CA TYR A 278 10.96 1.37 -1.63
C TYR A 278 11.77 0.63 -0.57
N SER A 279 11.10 -0.04 0.38
CA SER A 279 11.78 -0.78 1.46
C SER A 279 12.59 -1.99 1.00
N GLY A 280 12.26 -2.57 -0.15
CA GLY A 280 12.85 -3.81 -0.65
C GLY A 280 13.88 -3.63 -1.76
N THR A 281 14.00 -2.45 -2.38
CA THR A 281 15.03 -2.18 -3.40
C THR A 281 15.47 -0.72 -3.40
N LYS A 282 16.70 -0.44 -3.87
CA LYS A 282 17.26 0.92 -4.00
C LYS A 282 16.56 1.69 -5.13
N ASP A 283 15.35 2.16 -4.84
CA ASP A 283 14.51 2.94 -5.76
C ASP A 283 13.52 3.79 -4.95
N ILE A 284 12.88 4.75 -5.63
CA ILE A 284 11.87 5.65 -5.08
C ILE A 284 10.54 5.49 -5.83
N ASP A 285 9.45 5.69 -5.10
CA ASP A 285 8.10 5.72 -5.66
C ASP A 285 7.73 7.15 -6.02
N VAL A 286 7.35 7.36 -7.27
CA VAL A 286 6.97 8.69 -7.79
C VAL A 286 5.52 8.71 -8.25
N TRP A 287 4.81 9.78 -7.90
CA TRP A 287 3.36 9.90 -8.07
C TRP A 287 2.97 10.99 -9.04
N GLY A 288 2.06 10.63 -9.96
CA GLY A 288 1.20 11.55 -10.69
C GLY A 288 -0.26 11.37 -10.29
N GLY A 289 -1.10 12.33 -10.68
CA GLY A 289 -2.52 12.36 -10.41
C GLY A 289 -2.94 13.48 -9.45
N PHE A 290 -4.09 13.31 -8.81
CA PHE A 290 -4.72 14.33 -7.99
C PHE A 290 -5.62 13.71 -6.90
N TRP A 291 -5.92 14.52 -5.88
CA TRP A 291 -7.05 14.28 -4.99
C TRP A 291 -8.13 15.31 -5.19
N VAL A 292 -9.37 14.84 -5.23
CA VAL A 292 -10.56 15.69 -5.13
C VAL A 292 -11.17 15.48 -3.75
N VAL A 293 -11.60 16.58 -3.14
CA VAL A 293 -12.31 16.59 -1.85
C VAL A 293 -13.64 17.30 -2.01
N GLY A 294 -14.58 17.00 -1.12
CA GLY A 294 -15.86 17.72 -1.11
C GLY A 294 -16.88 17.07 -0.21
N ARG A 295 -18.16 17.23 -0.56
CA ARG A 295 -19.29 16.70 0.21
C ARG A 295 -19.92 15.53 -0.50
N PHE A 296 -20.48 14.59 0.25
CA PHE A 296 -21.24 13.49 -0.33
C PHE A 296 -22.59 13.31 0.35
N GLU A 297 -23.51 12.75 -0.42
CA GLU A 297 -24.73 12.09 0.02
C GLU A 297 -24.66 10.63 -0.44
N GLY A 298 -25.06 9.70 0.41
CA GLY A 298 -24.97 8.29 0.08
C GLY A 298 -25.97 7.42 0.82
N GLU A 299 -26.26 6.28 0.22
CA GLU A 299 -27.17 5.26 0.70
C GLU A 299 -26.38 3.98 0.97
N VAL A 300 -26.60 3.38 2.14
CA VAL A 300 -26.01 2.09 2.51
C VAL A 300 -27.14 1.12 2.87
N LYS A 301 -27.21 0.00 2.14
CA LYS A 301 -28.08 -1.13 2.46
C LYS A 301 -27.23 -2.31 2.92
N LEU A 302 -27.43 -2.75 4.16
CA LEU A 302 -26.75 -3.93 4.67
C LEU A 302 -27.46 -5.21 4.22
N PRO A 303 -26.72 -6.33 4.06
CA PRO A 303 -27.33 -7.63 3.81
C PRO A 303 -28.38 -7.94 4.88
N GLN A 304 -29.51 -8.52 4.47
CA GLN A 304 -30.63 -8.92 5.35
C GLN A 304 -31.43 -7.75 5.96
N GLN A 305 -31.05 -6.50 5.71
CA GLN A 305 -31.85 -5.33 6.04
C GLN A 305 -32.67 -4.89 4.82
N LYS A 306 -33.96 -4.60 5.04
CA LYS A 306 -34.83 -4.10 3.98
C LYS A 306 -34.63 -2.61 3.74
N GLU A 307 -34.38 -1.84 4.79
CA GLU A 307 -34.27 -0.40 4.73
C GLU A 307 -32.84 0.04 4.35
N GLU A 308 -32.77 1.05 3.50
CA GLU A 308 -31.53 1.73 3.14
C GLU A 308 -31.33 2.90 4.11
N LYS A 309 -30.08 3.13 4.51
CA LYS A 309 -29.73 4.22 5.41
C LYS A 309 -28.97 5.31 4.68
N GLU A 310 -29.45 6.54 4.85
CA GLU A 310 -28.82 7.72 4.28
C GLU A 310 -27.69 8.24 5.17
N PHE A 311 -26.58 8.61 4.55
CA PHE A 311 -25.44 9.26 5.18
C PHE A 311 -25.05 10.49 4.37
N SER A 312 -24.56 11.52 5.05
CA SER A 312 -23.94 12.68 4.42
C SER A 312 -22.68 13.10 5.17
N GLY A 313 -21.76 13.74 4.46
CA GLY A 313 -20.50 14.17 5.06
C GLY A 313 -19.48 14.60 4.02
N TYR A 314 -18.23 14.21 4.23
CA TYR A 314 -17.10 14.58 3.40
C TYR A 314 -16.48 13.38 2.69
N PHE A 315 -15.94 13.62 1.51
CA PHE A 315 -15.21 12.59 0.77
C PHE A 315 -13.84 13.08 0.31
N LEU A 316 -12.97 12.11 0.05
CA LEU A 316 -11.75 12.27 -0.71
C LEU A 316 -11.72 11.18 -1.79
N PHE A 317 -11.53 11.59 -3.03
CA PHE A 317 -11.19 10.69 -4.12
C PHE A 317 -9.70 10.84 -4.45
N ASP A 318 -8.97 9.74 -4.31
CA ASP A 318 -7.54 9.63 -4.59
C ASP A 318 -7.33 8.90 -5.92
N ARG A 319 -6.91 9.68 -6.92
CA ARG A 319 -6.46 9.20 -8.22
C ARG A 319 -4.96 9.39 -8.33
N ALA A 320 -4.20 8.29 -8.22
CA ALA A 320 -2.74 8.31 -8.33
C ALA A 320 -2.20 7.23 -9.27
N THR A 321 -1.13 7.55 -9.99
CA THR A 321 -0.36 6.59 -10.79
C THR A 321 1.06 6.55 -10.25
N HIS A 322 1.55 5.35 -9.95
CA HIS A 322 2.85 5.12 -9.32
C HIS A 322 3.84 4.51 -10.31
N ILE A 323 5.06 5.02 -10.28
CA ILE A 323 6.18 4.52 -11.07
C ILE A 323 7.36 4.30 -10.13
N ALA A 324 8.06 3.18 -10.30
CA ALA A 324 9.38 2.99 -9.70
C ALA A 324 10.40 3.77 -10.55
N TYR A 325 10.91 4.88 -10.02
CA TYR A 325 11.53 5.93 -10.82
C TYR A 325 12.79 5.45 -11.54
N TYR A 326 13.75 4.86 -10.82
CA TYR A 326 15.03 4.45 -11.39
C TYR A 326 14.91 3.18 -12.23
N ALA A 327 13.93 2.31 -11.92
CA ALA A 327 13.63 1.14 -12.76
C ALA A 327 13.22 1.49 -14.20
N GLN A 328 12.90 2.75 -14.52
CA GLN A 328 12.61 3.18 -15.89
C GLN A 328 13.82 2.99 -16.83
N GLN A 329 15.04 3.00 -16.30
CA GLN A 329 16.25 2.77 -17.09
C GLN A 329 16.37 1.31 -17.55
N GLU A 330 15.90 0.35 -16.74
CA GLU A 330 16.00 -1.09 -17.02
C GLU A 330 14.85 -1.61 -17.91
N TYR A 331 13.69 -0.95 -17.87
CA TYR A 331 12.46 -1.39 -18.57
C TYR A 331 12.44 -1.06 -20.08
N GLN A 332 13.58 -0.68 -20.66
CA GLN A 332 13.71 -0.21 -22.05
C GLN A 332 13.89 -1.34 -23.08
N GLY A 333 13.60 -2.61 -22.74
CA GLY A 333 13.75 -3.80 -23.61
C GLY A 333 12.71 -4.90 -23.39
N GLU A 334 12.77 -5.99 -24.16
CA GLU A 334 11.81 -7.12 -24.10
C GLU A 334 11.63 -7.64 -22.67
N TYR A 335 10.43 -7.40 -22.14
CA TYR A 335 9.80 -8.13 -21.04
C TYR A 335 10.77 -8.54 -19.93
N CYS A 336 10.97 -7.66 -18.96
CA CYS A 336 11.35 -8.12 -17.63
C CYS A 336 10.25 -9.09 -17.18
N ARG A 337 10.49 -10.40 -17.33
CA ARG A 337 9.57 -11.43 -16.81
C ARG A 337 9.37 -11.07 -15.34
N GLU A 338 8.12 -10.93 -14.90
CA GLU A 338 7.73 -10.56 -13.53
C GLU A 338 8.45 -11.35 -12.44
N VAL A 339 9.01 -12.52 -12.79
CA VAL A 339 9.80 -13.41 -11.94
C VAL A 339 11.23 -12.91 -11.66
N ALA A 340 11.77 -11.96 -12.44
CA ALA A 340 13.16 -11.49 -12.35
C ALA A 340 13.33 -10.08 -11.75
N CYS A 341 12.24 -9.42 -11.34
CA CYS A 341 12.35 -8.14 -10.62
C CYS A 341 12.45 -8.40 -9.11
N PRO A 342 13.47 -7.85 -8.41
CA PRO A 342 13.52 -7.95 -6.96
C PRO A 342 12.25 -7.34 -6.35
N ALA A 343 11.69 -8.00 -5.33
CA ALA A 343 10.50 -7.52 -4.65
C ALA A 343 10.75 -6.14 -4.04
N ARG A 344 10.14 -5.09 -4.61
CA ARG A 344 10.36 -3.69 -4.20
C ARG A 344 9.91 -3.40 -2.76
N GLY A 345 9.05 -4.24 -2.20
CA GLY A 345 8.49 -4.03 -0.86
C GLY A 345 7.53 -2.84 -0.80
N GLY A 346 7.11 -2.47 0.41
CA GLY A 346 6.24 -1.32 0.60
C GLY A 346 7.03 -0.01 0.57
N VAL A 347 6.36 1.07 0.15
CA VAL A 347 6.90 2.43 0.24
C VAL A 347 6.85 2.90 1.69
N VAL A 348 7.92 3.53 2.17
CA VAL A 348 8.05 3.96 3.56
C VAL A 348 8.40 5.44 3.68
N GLU A 349 8.20 5.95 4.90
CA GLU A 349 8.44 7.34 5.33
C GLU A 349 7.63 8.40 4.56
N PHE A 350 6.33 8.18 4.45
CA PHE A 350 5.40 9.18 3.92
C PHE A 350 4.16 9.34 4.79
N SER A 351 3.57 10.53 4.73
CA SER A 351 2.28 10.87 5.32
C SER A 351 1.40 11.56 4.28
N CYS A 352 0.14 11.10 4.18
CA CYS A 352 -0.90 11.67 3.35
C CYS A 352 -2.10 11.96 4.25
N LEU A 353 -2.60 13.20 4.22
CA LEU A 353 -3.63 13.65 5.15
C LEU A 353 -4.70 14.48 4.43
N ALA A 354 -5.94 14.29 4.85
CA ALA A 354 -7.04 15.20 4.60
C ALA A 354 -7.73 15.58 5.91
N ILE A 355 -7.99 16.87 6.10
CA ILE A 355 -8.71 17.43 7.26
C ILE A 355 -9.98 18.08 6.73
N PHE A 356 -11.12 17.68 7.29
CA PHE A 356 -12.43 18.20 6.90
C PHE A 356 -13.05 19.03 8.03
N HIS A 357 -13.58 20.18 7.67
CA HIS A 357 -14.35 21.05 8.55
C HIS A 357 -15.46 21.72 7.73
N GLU A 358 -16.51 22.21 8.39
CA GLU A 358 -17.61 22.90 7.70
C GLU A 358 -17.17 24.15 6.93
N ASN A 359 -16.14 24.82 7.44
CA ASN A 359 -15.63 26.08 6.90
C ASN A 359 -14.37 25.92 6.04
N PHE A 360 -13.70 24.77 6.08
CA PHE A 360 -12.46 24.56 5.34
C PHE A 360 -12.15 23.08 5.06
N THR A 361 -11.28 22.83 4.10
CA THR A 361 -10.67 21.51 3.87
C THR A 361 -9.19 21.68 3.56
N ILE A 362 -8.35 20.83 4.16
CA ILE A 362 -6.90 20.82 3.97
C ILE A 362 -6.48 19.45 3.49
N THR A 363 -5.62 19.41 2.49
CA THR A 363 -4.92 18.20 2.06
C THR A 363 -3.43 18.45 2.05
N LEU A 364 -2.64 17.43 2.39
CA LEU A 364 -1.20 17.50 2.31
C LEU A 364 -0.59 16.12 2.11
N CYS A 365 0.61 16.15 1.55
CA CYS A 365 1.57 15.07 1.60
C CYS A 365 2.85 15.61 2.24
N ASP A 366 3.51 14.77 3.03
CA ASP A 366 4.82 15.05 3.63
C ASP A 366 5.64 13.76 3.70
N SER A 367 6.87 13.79 3.19
CA SER A 367 7.79 12.64 3.26
C SER A 367 9.23 13.08 3.37
N ASN A 368 10.03 12.21 3.96
CA ASN A 368 11.47 12.40 4.10
C ASN A 368 12.18 11.19 3.47
N ASN A 369 13.46 11.35 3.17
CA ASN A 369 14.28 10.26 2.66
C ASN A 369 14.82 9.43 3.85
N PRO A 370 14.39 8.17 4.03
CA PRO A 370 14.80 7.35 5.17
C PRO A 370 16.13 6.64 4.91
N THR A 371 16.69 6.81 3.71
CA THR A 371 17.80 6.02 3.19
C THR A 371 19.11 6.83 3.25
N PRO A 372 20.27 6.16 3.26
CA PRO A 372 21.57 6.82 3.14
C PRO A 372 21.92 7.27 1.71
N VAL A 373 21.07 6.99 0.72
CA VAL A 373 21.27 7.43 -0.68
C VAL A 373 20.77 8.85 -0.83
N ASP A 374 21.51 9.70 -1.52
CA ASP A 374 21.15 11.10 -1.76
C ASP A 374 20.11 11.22 -2.90
N PHE A 375 18.92 10.66 -2.67
CA PHE A 375 17.81 10.76 -3.61
C PHE A 375 17.30 12.20 -3.75
N PRO A 376 16.68 12.55 -4.90
CA PRO A 376 16.01 13.83 -5.11
C PRO A 376 15.04 14.17 -3.99
N LYS A 377 14.76 15.47 -3.78
CA LYS A 377 13.95 15.95 -2.66
C LYS A 377 12.57 15.27 -2.63
N PHE A 378 12.25 14.71 -1.47
CA PHE A 378 10.96 14.09 -1.20
C PHE A 378 9.89 15.17 -1.05
N GLN A 379 8.65 14.79 -1.33
CA GLN A 379 7.57 15.77 -1.41
C GLN A 379 7.26 16.40 -0.04
N HIS A 380 6.95 17.69 -0.09
CA HIS A 380 6.44 18.47 1.02
C HIS A 380 5.49 19.50 0.44
N GLN A 381 4.21 19.16 0.36
CA GLN A 381 3.23 20.04 -0.29
C GLN A 381 1.85 19.90 0.36
N GLY A 382 1.20 21.04 0.55
CA GLY A 382 -0.12 21.14 1.15
C GLY A 382 -0.99 22.13 0.40
N ARG A 383 -2.31 22.02 0.58
CA ARG A 383 -3.29 22.94 0.03
C ARG A 383 -4.44 23.12 1.02
N ILE A 384 -4.82 24.37 1.24
CA ILE A 384 -6.16 24.70 1.72
C ILE A 384 -7.09 24.58 0.52
N ASN A 385 -7.71 23.41 0.31
CA ASN A 385 -8.54 23.14 -0.86
C ASN A 385 -9.75 24.08 -0.93
N TYR A 386 -10.28 24.40 0.25
CA TYR A 386 -11.44 25.27 0.41
C TYR A 386 -11.34 25.98 1.76
N ILE A 387 -11.63 27.28 1.79
CA ILE A 387 -11.88 28.09 2.99
C ILE A 387 -12.79 29.26 2.61
N PHE A 388 -14.05 29.24 3.04
CA PHE A 388 -15.06 30.25 2.66
C PHE A 388 -15.05 30.62 1.15
N ASP A 389 -15.11 29.61 0.28
CA ASP A 389 -15.08 29.71 -1.20
C ASP A 389 -13.71 30.07 -1.82
N GLU A 390 -12.65 30.16 -1.03
CA GLU A 390 -11.29 30.44 -1.50
C GLU A 390 -10.36 29.23 -1.35
N SER A 391 -9.22 29.22 -2.05
CA SER A 391 -8.24 28.14 -1.98
C SER A 391 -6.81 28.67 -2.09
N TYR A 392 -5.89 28.05 -1.34
CA TYR A 392 -4.52 28.50 -1.21
C TYR A 392 -3.52 27.35 -1.22
N PRO A 393 -2.39 27.45 -1.92
CA PRO A 393 -1.21 26.64 -1.65
C PRO A 393 -0.80 26.79 -0.17
N PHE A 394 -0.48 25.67 0.47
CA PHE A 394 -0.10 25.60 1.88
C PHE A 394 1.16 24.75 2.00
N ASN A 395 2.26 25.26 1.44
CA ASN A 395 3.54 24.54 1.38
C ASN A 395 4.52 24.96 2.49
N ASP A 396 4.23 26.04 3.21
CA ASP A 396 5.01 26.46 4.39
C ASP A 396 4.36 25.88 5.65
N PHE A 397 4.51 24.57 5.83
CA PHE A 397 3.95 23.87 6.98
C PHE A 397 4.96 22.96 7.67
N THR A 398 4.60 22.53 8.88
CA THR A 398 5.30 21.49 9.62
C THR A 398 4.24 20.51 10.11
N LEU A 399 4.44 19.24 9.76
CA LEU A 399 3.70 18.12 10.32
C LEU A 399 4.60 17.40 11.33
N ARG A 400 4.13 17.27 12.57
CA ARG A 400 4.84 16.50 13.61
C ARG A 400 3.94 15.40 14.12
N SER A 401 4.51 14.22 14.32
CA SER A 401 3.85 13.08 14.94
C SER A 401 4.43 12.84 16.34
N PHE A 402 3.59 12.47 17.30
CA PHE A 402 4.00 12.17 18.67
C PHE A 402 3.53 10.77 19.11
N GLY A 403 4.10 10.28 20.20
CA GLY A 403 3.85 8.93 20.71
C GLY A 403 4.86 7.92 20.17
N GLU A 404 4.39 6.71 19.87
CA GLU A 404 5.25 5.67 19.32
C GLU A 404 5.66 6.02 17.87
N LYS A 405 6.95 5.91 17.54
CA LYS A 405 7.47 6.30 16.23
C LYS A 405 6.80 5.57 15.06
N LEU A 406 6.48 4.29 15.20
CA LEU A 406 5.88 3.51 14.12
C LEU A 406 4.37 3.70 14.04
N GLN A 407 3.70 3.96 15.17
CA GLN A 407 2.26 4.16 15.22
C GLN A 407 1.95 5.38 16.10
N PRO A 408 2.00 6.59 15.53
CA PRO A 408 1.80 7.82 16.28
C PRO A 408 0.40 7.91 16.89
N SER A 409 0.29 8.49 18.08
CA SER A 409 -0.97 8.67 18.82
C SER A 409 -1.54 10.08 18.76
N SER A 410 -0.73 11.04 18.32
CA SER A 410 -1.16 12.42 18.08
C SER A 410 -0.27 13.11 17.05
N PHE A 411 -0.77 14.22 16.53
CA PHE A 411 -0.13 15.01 15.49
C PHE A 411 -0.23 16.51 15.82
N GLU A 412 0.67 17.31 15.25
CA GLU A 412 0.59 18.77 15.21
C GLU A 412 0.81 19.22 13.77
N LEU A 413 -0.08 20.08 13.28
CA LEU A 413 0.03 20.73 11.99
C LEU A 413 0.08 22.24 12.22
N LYS A 414 1.19 22.86 11.79
CA LYS A 414 1.39 24.31 11.85
C LYS A 414 1.87 24.82 10.52
N GLY A 415 1.50 26.04 10.14
CA GLY A 415 2.04 26.67 8.95
C GLY A 415 1.33 27.96 8.58
N ASN A 416 1.83 28.61 7.54
CA ASN A 416 1.25 29.83 6.98
C ASN A 416 0.83 29.60 5.52
N PHE A 417 -0.17 30.38 5.10
CA PHE A 417 -0.54 30.57 3.71
C PHE A 417 -0.79 32.05 3.47
N GLU A 418 -0.99 32.46 2.23
CA GLU A 418 -1.05 33.88 1.81
C GLU A 418 -1.95 34.75 2.70
N GLU A 419 -3.13 34.23 3.07
CA GLU A 419 -4.16 34.97 3.79
C GLU A 419 -4.37 34.48 5.23
N GLY A 420 -3.44 33.70 5.79
CA GLY A 420 -3.67 33.12 7.11
C GLY A 420 -2.65 32.13 7.64
N SER A 421 -3.02 31.47 8.74
CA SER A 421 -2.19 30.49 9.42
C SER A 421 -3.01 29.31 9.97
N VAL A 422 -2.35 28.17 10.11
CA VAL A 422 -2.93 26.93 10.66
C VAL A 422 -2.15 26.56 11.91
N ASN A 423 -2.87 26.24 13.00
CA ASN A 423 -2.28 25.70 14.22
C ASN A 423 -3.24 24.68 14.84
N LEU A 424 -3.06 23.41 14.47
CA LEU A 424 -3.93 22.31 14.86
C LEU A 424 -3.15 21.24 15.62
N LYS A 425 -3.81 20.68 16.64
CA LYS A 425 -3.37 19.48 17.35
C LYS A 425 -4.38 18.38 17.11
N GLY A 426 -3.88 17.23 16.69
CA GLY A 426 -4.68 16.07 16.36
C GLY A 426 -4.48 14.97 17.40
N LYS A 427 -5.55 14.39 17.90
CA LYS A 427 -5.51 13.15 18.69
C LYS A 427 -6.04 12.00 17.84
N VAL A 428 -5.29 10.90 17.76
CA VAL A 428 -5.78 9.70 17.08
C VAL A 428 -6.90 9.07 17.91
N ILE A 429 -8.04 8.85 17.28
CA ILE A 429 -9.22 8.23 17.89
C ILE A 429 -9.41 6.78 17.46
N GLU A 430 -8.92 6.40 16.29
CA GLU A 430 -9.00 5.05 15.76
C GLU A 430 -7.88 4.78 14.75
N TYR A 431 -7.45 3.53 14.64
CA TYR A 431 -6.48 3.09 13.65
C TYR A 431 -7.10 2.12 12.66
N TRP A 432 -6.55 2.10 11.46
CA TRP A 432 -6.74 1.00 10.54
C TRP A 432 -5.39 0.38 10.15
N PRO A 433 -5.24 -0.96 10.28
CA PRO A 433 -6.20 -1.92 10.83
C PRO A 433 -6.56 -1.67 12.31
N PRO A 434 -7.74 -2.11 12.81
CA PRO A 434 -8.20 -1.76 14.16
C PRO A 434 -7.37 -2.40 15.27
N ARG A 435 -6.63 -3.45 14.94
CA ARG A 435 -5.66 -4.10 15.84
C ARG A 435 -4.33 -3.34 15.93
N GLY A 436 -4.22 -2.18 15.28
CA GLY A 436 -2.96 -1.45 15.10
C GLY A 436 -2.25 -1.81 13.82
N TRP A 437 -1.17 -1.09 13.55
CA TRP A 437 -0.40 -1.24 12.32
C TRP A 437 0.62 -2.37 12.46
N GLY A 438 0.63 -3.29 11.48
CA GLY A 438 1.51 -4.44 11.50
C GLY A 438 2.97 -4.02 11.35
N ARG A 439 3.85 -4.50 12.23
CA ARG A 439 5.28 -4.24 12.13
C ARG A 439 5.95 -5.26 11.23
N VAL A 440 6.74 -4.78 10.27
CA VAL A 440 7.55 -5.58 9.36
C VAL A 440 9.01 -5.22 9.59
N GLU A 441 9.85 -6.24 9.69
CA GLU A 441 11.29 -6.08 9.88
C GLU A 441 12.02 -6.05 8.54
N GLY A 442 13.09 -5.26 8.49
CA GLY A 442 14.02 -5.16 7.40
C GLY A 442 13.63 -4.16 6.32
N THR A 443 14.66 -3.45 5.88
CA THR A 443 14.74 -2.71 4.63
C THR A 443 16.04 -3.09 3.92
N TRP A 444 16.20 -2.70 2.65
CA TRP A 444 17.45 -2.99 1.92
C TRP A 444 18.65 -2.19 2.44
N TRP A 445 18.43 -1.03 3.09
CA TRP A 445 19.49 -0.20 3.69
C TRP A 445 19.70 -0.45 5.19
N ASP A 446 18.66 -0.92 5.88
CA ASP A 446 18.70 -1.27 7.30
C ASP A 446 17.97 -2.61 7.54
N PRO A 447 18.72 -3.74 7.63
CA PRO A 447 18.16 -5.06 7.90
C PRO A 447 17.49 -5.21 9.28
N GLU A 448 17.81 -4.35 10.25
CA GLU A 448 17.19 -4.32 11.58
C GLU A 448 16.05 -3.31 11.69
N GLY A 449 15.94 -2.44 10.68
CA GLY A 449 14.92 -1.42 10.57
C GLY A 449 13.53 -2.02 10.69
N LYS A 450 12.63 -1.27 11.33
CA LYS A 450 11.23 -1.64 11.46
C LYS A 450 10.40 -0.65 10.71
N ARG A 451 9.43 -1.16 9.96
CA ARG A 451 8.50 -0.36 9.19
C ARG A 451 7.08 -0.82 9.44
N THR A 452 6.14 0.07 9.16
CA THR A 452 4.73 -0.24 9.26
C THR A 452 3.95 0.58 8.25
N TRP A 453 2.69 0.23 8.06
CA TRP A 453 1.78 0.93 7.18
C TRP A 453 0.38 0.87 7.77
N GLY A 454 -0.34 1.98 7.73
CA GLY A 454 -1.72 2.03 8.16
C GLY A 454 -2.32 3.41 8.00
N ARG A 455 -3.52 3.58 8.55
CA ARG A 455 -4.25 4.85 8.58
C ARG A 455 -4.66 5.17 10.01
N ALA A 456 -4.85 6.45 10.28
CA ALA A 456 -5.36 6.94 11.55
C ALA A 456 -6.54 7.87 11.30
N PHE A 457 -7.54 7.78 12.18
CA PHE A 457 -8.61 8.75 12.30
C PHE A 457 -8.23 9.73 13.38
N ILE A 458 -8.28 11.01 13.07
CA ILE A 458 -7.73 12.06 13.92
C ILE A 458 -8.85 13.06 14.23
N SER A 459 -9.06 13.30 15.52
CA SER A 459 -9.85 14.43 15.99
C SER A 459 -8.92 15.62 16.13
N TRP A 460 -9.19 16.68 15.39
CA TRP A 460 -8.38 17.90 15.40
C TRP A 460 -9.02 18.95 16.30
N GLU A 461 -8.18 19.69 17.02
CA GLU A 461 -8.55 20.87 17.79
C GLU A 461 -7.52 21.98 17.55
N GLY A 462 -7.92 23.23 17.75
CA GLY A 462 -7.03 24.37 17.59
C GLY A 462 -7.67 25.47 16.77
N GLU A 463 -6.85 26.17 15.99
CA GLU A 463 -7.25 27.42 15.37
C GLU A 463 -6.69 27.56 13.95
N ILE A 464 -7.50 28.16 13.08
CA ILE A 464 -7.07 28.65 11.77
C ILE A 464 -7.37 30.15 11.73
N GLU A 465 -6.37 30.95 11.41
CA GLU A 465 -6.54 32.37 11.12
C GLU A 465 -6.72 32.55 9.62
N PHE A 466 -7.70 33.35 9.21
CA PHE A 466 -7.94 33.69 7.81
C PHE A 466 -8.46 35.13 7.70
N LYS A 467 -7.71 35.99 6.99
CA LYS A 467 -8.04 37.42 6.80
C LYS A 467 -8.36 38.13 8.13
N GLY A 468 -7.57 37.84 9.17
CA GLY A 468 -7.74 38.37 10.53
C GLY A 468 -8.92 37.79 11.32
N LYS A 469 -9.64 36.78 10.79
CA LYS A 469 -10.70 36.06 11.51
C LYS A 469 -10.18 34.73 12.03
N LEU A 470 -10.57 34.41 13.25
CA LEU A 470 -10.20 33.15 13.91
C LEU A 470 -11.31 32.10 13.76
N ILE A 471 -10.98 30.97 13.17
CA ILE A 471 -11.83 29.78 13.08
C ILE A 471 -11.38 28.80 14.16
N LYS A 472 -12.26 28.50 15.11
CA LYS A 472 -11.99 27.49 16.14
C LYS A 472 -12.37 26.11 15.65
N VAL A 473 -11.47 25.15 15.84
CA VAL A 473 -11.64 23.75 15.49
C VAL A 473 -11.82 22.95 16.78
N LYS A 474 -12.86 22.11 16.85
CA LYS A 474 -13.25 21.34 18.03
C LYS A 474 -13.66 19.92 17.69
#